data_AF-A0A9Q3V5V1-F1
#
_entry.id   AF-A0A9Q3V5V1-F1
#
_cell.length_a   1.000
_cell.length_b   1.000
_cell.length_c   1.000
_cell.angle_alpha   90.00
_cell.angle_beta   90.00
_cell.angle_gamma   90.00
#
_symmetry.space_group_name_H-M   'P 1'
#
loop_
_entity.id
_entity.type
_entity.pdbx_description
1 polymer ?
#
loop_
_entity_poly.entity_id
_entity_poly.type
_entity_poly.pdbx_seq_one_letter_code
_entity_poly.pdbx_strand_id
1 'polypeptide(L)'
;MHWIKKRKSGFIIIFTLITVSILMLIVLYSFRLEIIENGYNVQKNIALKEENDSRKREYLLTKIGRYIKANMKDDMNDITFNSILFKINENHISFEDVFAKFDNINKNILIYFPNEKGTLRCEAYFCNRNIESNKLEFKLISIQYVNEVVYKC
;
A
#
# COMPACT_ATOMS: atom_id res chain seq x y z
N MET A 1 57.92 -39.27 31.91
CA MET A 1 57.25 -38.91 33.18
C MET A 1 56.49 -37.61 32.95
N HIS A 2 55.17 -37.70 32.80
CA HIS A 2 54.30 -36.60 32.42
C HIS A 2 54.30 -35.52 33.51
N TRP A 3 54.93 -34.38 33.24
CA TRP A 3 54.81 -33.19 34.07
C TRP A 3 53.43 -32.55 33.86
N ILE A 4 52.40 -33.14 34.47
CA ILE A 4 51.10 -32.48 34.61
C ILE A 4 51.29 -31.39 35.68
N LYS A 5 51.70 -30.20 35.21
CA LYS A 5 51.64 -28.97 35.99
C LYS A 5 50.20 -28.84 36.51
N LYS A 6 50.01 -28.88 37.83
CA LYS A 6 48.71 -28.63 38.49
C LYS A 6 48.13 -27.30 37.98
N ARG A 7 47.21 -27.35 37.03
CA ARG A 7 46.47 -26.17 36.56
C ARG A 7 45.59 -25.70 37.70
N LYS A 8 45.75 -24.45 38.13
CA LYS A 8 44.88 -23.85 39.15
C LYS A 8 43.46 -23.74 38.57
N SER A 9 42.47 -24.32 39.26
CA SER A 9 41.05 -24.34 38.87
C SER A 9 40.53 -22.98 38.38
N GLY A 10 40.93 -21.89 39.04
CA GLY A 10 40.53 -20.53 38.66
C GLY A 10 40.93 -20.09 37.23
N PHE A 11 42.03 -20.59 36.68
CA PHE A 11 42.45 -20.25 35.31
C PHE A 11 41.48 -20.83 34.26
N ILE A 12 40.95 -22.03 34.52
CA ILE A 12 39.98 -22.69 33.64
C ILE A 12 38.67 -21.88 33.65
N ILE A 13 38.23 -21.44 34.83
CA ILE A 13 37.00 -20.64 35.00
C ILE A 13 37.08 -19.31 34.23
N ILE A 14 38.19 -18.59 34.33
CA ILE A 14 38.40 -17.31 33.62
C ILE A 14 38.36 -17.53 32.10
N PHE A 15 39.06 -18.56 31.60
CA PHE A 15 39.10 -18.84 30.17
C PHE A 15 37.72 -19.25 29.62
N THR A 16 36.95 -20.04 30.38
CA THR A 16 35.56 -20.38 30.00
C THR A 16 34.66 -19.14 29.99
N LEU A 17 34.80 -18.21 30.94
CA LEU A 17 34.03 -16.96 30.97
C LEU A 17 34.31 -16.07 29.77
N ILE A 18 35.58 -15.95 29.37
CA ILE A 18 35.98 -15.19 28.17
C ILE A 18 35.38 -15.84 26.92
N THR A 19 35.45 -17.16 26.82
CA THR A 19 34.92 -17.90 25.66
C THR A 19 33.41 -17.74 25.54
N VAL A 20 32.66 -17.88 26.65
CA VAL A 20 31.20 -17.68 26.67
C VAL A 20 30.84 -16.23 26.34
N SER A 21 31.60 -15.25 26.83
CA SER A 21 31.38 -13.84 26.51
C SER A 21 31.56 -13.55 25.01
N ILE A 22 32.59 -14.12 24.38
CA ILE A 22 32.83 -13.98 22.94
C ILE A 22 31.71 -14.65 22.14
N LEU A 23 31.28 -15.85 22.52
CA LEU A 23 30.16 -16.53 21.86
C LEU A 23 28.86 -15.72 21.97
N MET A 24 28.56 -15.15 23.14
CA MET A 24 27.39 -14.28 23.32
C MET A 24 27.47 -13.03 22.45
N LEU A 25 28.65 -12.41 22.30
CA LEU A 25 28.85 -11.28 21.40
C LEU A 25 28.54 -11.63 19.94
N ILE A 26 29.00 -12.79 19.47
CA ILE A 26 28.73 -13.26 18.10
C ILE A 26 27.23 -13.49 17.88
N VAL A 27 26.55 -14.11 18.85
CA VAL A 27 25.10 -14.35 18.79
C VAL A 27 24.33 -13.03 18.75
N LEU A 28 24.63 -12.10 19.66
CA LEU A 28 23.98 -10.79 19.70
C LEU A 28 24.21 -9.97 18.42
N TYR A 29 25.42 -10.05 17.85
CA TYR A 29 25.73 -9.39 16.58
C TYR A 29 24.93 -10.00 15.42
N SER A 30 24.81 -11.32 15.37
CA SER A 30 24.02 -12.03 14.34
C SER A 30 22.53 -11.66 14.43
N PHE A 31 21.97 -11.65 15.64
CA PHE A 31 20.59 -11.19 15.87
C PHE A 31 20.37 -9.74 15.42
N ARG A 32 21.34 -8.86 15.68
CA ARG A 32 21.25 -7.46 15.24
C ARG A 32 21.19 -7.34 13.72
N LEU A 33 22.01 -8.12 13.00
CA LEU A 33 21.99 -8.14 11.53
C LEU A 33 20.64 -8.62 11.00
N GLU A 34 20.10 -9.70 11.55
CA GLU A 34 18.81 -10.26 11.15
C GLU A 34 17.66 -9.26 11.37
N ILE A 35 17.65 -8.53 12.49
CA ILE A 35 16.65 -7.47 12.76
C ILE A 35 16.75 -6.35 11.72
N ILE A 36 17.96 -5.92 11.36
CA ILE A 36 18.19 -4.86 10.37
C ILE A 36 17.73 -5.32 8.98
N GLU A 37 18.09 -6.53 8.58
CA GLU A 37 17.72 -7.10 7.29
C GLU A 37 16.20 -7.26 7.16
N ASN A 38 15.55 -7.80 8.19
CA ASN A 38 14.09 -7.91 8.23
C ASN A 38 13.42 -6.54 8.20
N GLY A 39 13.94 -5.55 8.93
CA GLY A 39 13.44 -4.18 8.88
C GLY A 39 13.55 -3.56 7.48
N TYR A 40 14.68 -3.75 6.81
CA TYR A 40 14.90 -3.27 5.44
C TYR A 40 13.96 -3.95 4.44
N ASN A 41 13.81 -5.27 4.52
CA ASN A 41 12.93 -6.03 3.64
C ASN A 41 11.47 -5.60 3.80
N VAL A 42 11.02 -5.37 5.04
CA VAL A 42 9.67 -4.85 5.31
C VAL A 42 9.49 -3.47 4.69
N GLN A 43 10.43 -2.54 4.88
CA GLN A 43 10.33 -1.20 4.29
C GLN A 43 10.33 -1.23 2.75
N LYS A 44 11.22 -2.04 2.15
CA LYS A 44 11.28 -2.23 0.70
C LYS A 44 9.96 -2.77 0.15
N ASN A 45 9.37 -3.77 0.82
CA ASN A 45 8.09 -4.34 0.41
C ASN A 45 6.94 -3.32 0.53
N ILE A 46 6.93 -2.49 1.57
CA ILE A 46 5.96 -1.39 1.70
C ILE A 46 6.12 -0.39 0.56
N ALA A 47 7.35 0.00 0.23
CA ALA A 47 7.63 0.93 -0.86
C ALA A 47 7.18 0.39 -2.22
N LEU A 48 7.52 -0.88 -2.53
CA LEU A 48 7.09 -1.55 -3.77
C LEU A 48 5.56 -1.68 -3.86
N LYS A 49 4.89 -1.91 -2.73
CA LYS A 49 3.42 -1.96 -2.69
C LYS A 49 2.80 -0.61 -3.01
N GLU A 50 3.30 0.47 -2.41
CA GLU A 50 2.79 1.82 -2.70
C GLU A 50 3.07 2.23 -4.15
N GLU A 51 4.21 1.83 -4.73
CA GLU A 51 4.52 2.05 -6.15
C GLU A 51 3.53 1.32 -7.07
N ASN A 52 3.24 0.05 -6.78
CA ASN A 52 2.26 -0.72 -7.54
C ASN A 52 0.84 -0.14 -7.42
N ASP A 53 0.40 0.19 -6.19
CA ASP A 53 -0.89 0.83 -5.96
C ASP A 53 -0.99 2.17 -6.70
N SER A 54 0.11 2.94 -6.74
CA SER A 54 0.18 4.19 -7.48
C SER A 54 0.02 4.00 -8.99
N ARG A 55 0.65 2.97 -9.56
CA ARG A 55 0.47 2.62 -10.98
C ARG A 55 -0.97 2.24 -11.30
N LYS A 56 -1.59 1.40 -10.47
CA LYS A 56 -2.98 0.95 -10.66
C LYS A 56 -3.96 2.14 -10.55
N ARG A 57 -3.72 3.01 -9.57
CA ARG A 57 -4.45 4.27 -9.38
C ARG A 57 -4.39 5.15 -10.61
N GLU A 58 -3.19 5.42 -11.12
CA GLU A 58 -2.98 6.29 -12.29
C GLU A 58 -3.72 5.75 -13.51
N TYR A 59 -3.64 4.43 -13.74
CA TYR A 59 -4.36 3.78 -14.83
C TYR A 59 -5.88 3.96 -14.70
N LEU A 60 -6.46 3.69 -13.53
CA LEU A 60 -7.90 3.84 -13.30
C LEU A 60 -8.36 5.28 -13.46
N LEU A 61 -7.67 6.24 -12.83
CA LEU A 61 -8.00 7.67 -12.96
C LEU A 61 -7.89 8.13 -14.41
N THR A 62 -6.90 7.65 -15.17
CA THR A 62 -6.76 7.95 -16.60
C THR A 62 -7.92 7.36 -17.41
N LYS A 63 -8.30 6.11 -17.15
CA LYS A 63 -9.42 5.44 -17.82
C LYS A 63 -10.75 6.13 -17.53
N ILE A 64 -10.99 6.51 -16.28
CA ILE A 64 -12.16 7.28 -15.85
C ILE A 64 -12.15 8.67 -16.50
N GLY A 65 -11.02 9.38 -16.48
CA GLY A 65 -10.88 10.68 -17.12
C GLY A 65 -11.16 10.64 -18.63
N ARG A 66 -10.66 9.62 -19.34
CA ARG A 66 -10.97 9.40 -20.76
C ARG A 66 -12.46 9.14 -20.98
N TYR A 67 -13.07 8.29 -20.14
CA TYR A 67 -14.49 8.00 -20.21
C TYR A 67 -15.34 9.26 -20.02
N ILE A 68 -15.04 10.07 -18.99
CA ILE A 68 -15.76 11.32 -18.73
C ILE A 68 -15.58 12.28 -19.92
N LYS A 69 -14.35 12.50 -20.39
CA LYS A 69 -14.09 13.40 -21.54
C LYS A 69 -14.83 12.97 -22.82
N ALA A 70 -14.87 11.67 -23.11
CA ALA A 70 -15.55 11.16 -24.30
C ALA A 70 -17.08 11.37 -24.27
N ASN A 71 -17.67 11.53 -23.08
CA ASN A 71 -19.10 11.73 -22.89
C ASN A 71 -19.47 13.19 -22.56
N MET A 72 -18.48 14.04 -22.33
CA MET A 72 -18.66 15.43 -21.92
C MET A 72 -18.98 16.30 -23.14
N LYS A 73 -19.93 17.23 -22.96
CA LYS A 73 -20.26 18.28 -23.94
C LYS A 73 -19.95 19.65 -23.33
N ASP A 74 -19.64 20.64 -24.17
CA ASP A 74 -19.19 21.97 -23.74
C ASP A 74 -20.23 22.68 -22.84
N ASP A 75 -21.53 22.54 -23.14
CA ASP A 75 -22.63 23.19 -22.40
C ASP A 75 -23.30 22.29 -21.33
N MET A 76 -22.55 21.34 -20.77
CA MET A 76 -23.12 20.35 -19.85
C MET A 76 -23.30 20.92 -18.44
N ASN A 77 -24.51 20.83 -17.87
CA ASN A 77 -24.79 21.19 -16.48
C ASN A 77 -24.37 20.09 -15.48
N ASP A 78 -24.34 20.43 -14.18
CA ASP A 78 -23.90 19.53 -13.10
C ASP A 78 -24.77 18.27 -12.95
N ILE A 79 -26.06 18.34 -13.29
CA ILE A 79 -26.98 17.19 -13.24
C ILE A 79 -26.59 16.16 -14.30
N THR A 80 -26.38 16.60 -15.54
CA THR A 80 -25.89 15.75 -16.62
C THR A 80 -24.48 15.23 -16.35
N PHE A 81 -23.62 16.02 -15.71
CA PHE A 81 -22.28 15.55 -15.33
C PHE A 81 -22.36 14.41 -14.30
N ASN A 82 -23.18 14.56 -13.26
CA ASN A 82 -23.42 13.51 -12.28
C ASN A 82 -24.02 12.23 -12.91
N SER A 83 -24.84 12.37 -13.96
CA SER A 83 -25.36 11.20 -14.69
C SER A 83 -24.26 10.43 -15.43
N ILE A 84 -23.24 11.12 -15.96
CA ILE A 84 -22.07 10.45 -16.57
C ILE A 84 -21.27 9.72 -15.50
N LEU A 85 -21.05 10.36 -14.34
CA LEU A 85 -20.34 9.74 -13.24
C LEU A 85 -21.08 8.51 -12.70
N PHE A 86 -22.42 8.54 -12.65
CA PHE A 86 -23.21 7.38 -12.24
C PHE A 86 -22.99 6.16 -13.16
N LYS A 87 -22.84 6.37 -14.47
CA LYS A 87 -22.54 5.30 -15.43
C LYS A 87 -21.17 4.62 -15.19
N ILE A 88 -20.29 5.18 -14.37
CA ILE A 88 -19.06 4.49 -13.94
C ILE A 88 -19.40 3.19 -13.18
N ASN A 89 -20.49 3.20 -12.40
CA ASN A 89 -20.96 2.01 -11.68
C ASN A 89 -21.46 0.93 -12.65
N GLU A 90 -22.15 1.32 -13.71
CA GLU A 90 -22.69 0.41 -14.72
C GLU A 90 -21.58 -0.22 -15.58
N ASN A 91 -20.53 0.54 -15.88
CA ASN A 91 -19.43 0.08 -16.74
C ASN A 91 -18.38 -0.77 -16.00
N HIS A 92 -18.54 -1.00 -14.69
CA HIS A 92 -17.63 -1.82 -13.87
C HIS A 92 -16.14 -1.54 -14.12
N ILE A 93 -15.75 -0.26 -14.07
CA ILE A 93 -14.38 0.15 -14.40
C ILE A 93 -13.39 -0.46 -13.39
N SER A 94 -12.58 -1.38 -13.88
CA SER A 94 -11.56 -2.11 -13.10
C SER A 94 -10.23 -2.19 -13.86
N PHE A 95 -9.17 -2.48 -13.09
CA PHE A 95 -7.84 -2.82 -13.57
C PHE A 95 -7.16 -3.77 -12.58
N GLU A 96 -6.77 -4.95 -13.06
CA GLU A 96 -6.30 -6.06 -12.21
C GLU A 96 -7.34 -6.37 -11.11
N ASP A 97 -6.95 -6.25 -9.84
CA ASP A 97 -7.77 -6.45 -8.65
C ASP A 97 -8.43 -5.15 -8.15
N VAL A 98 -8.08 -3.99 -8.69
CA VAL A 98 -8.57 -2.68 -8.26
C VAL A 98 -9.79 -2.26 -9.08
N PHE A 99 -10.80 -1.71 -8.43
CA PHE A 99 -12.03 -1.27 -9.10
C PHE A 99 -12.51 0.09 -8.62
N ALA A 100 -13.23 0.80 -9.48
CA ALA A 100 -13.80 2.11 -9.21
C ALA A 100 -15.33 2.07 -9.13
N LYS A 101 -15.90 2.89 -8.26
CA LYS A 101 -17.33 3.14 -8.13
C LYS A 101 -17.60 4.62 -7.91
N PHE A 102 -18.77 5.09 -8.30
CA PHE A 102 -19.26 6.41 -7.99
C PHE A 102 -20.23 6.36 -6.81
N ASP A 103 -19.91 7.12 -5.77
CA ASP A 103 -20.79 7.36 -4.63
C ASP A 103 -21.79 8.48 -4.98
N ASN A 104 -23.04 8.09 -5.17
CA ASN A 104 -24.11 9.03 -5.52
C ASN A 104 -24.51 9.97 -4.37
N ILE A 105 -24.17 9.64 -3.12
CA ILE A 105 -24.49 10.47 -1.95
C ILE A 105 -23.50 11.62 -1.86
N ASN A 106 -22.20 11.29 -1.74
CA ASN A 106 -21.16 12.30 -1.57
C ASN A 106 -20.61 12.85 -2.90
N LYS A 107 -21.09 12.34 -4.04
CA LYS A 107 -20.64 12.71 -5.41
C LYS A 107 -19.14 12.50 -5.64
N ASN A 108 -18.61 11.42 -5.07
CA ASN A 108 -17.18 11.08 -5.13
C ASN A 108 -16.94 9.81 -5.93
N ILE A 109 -15.75 9.73 -6.52
CA ILE A 109 -15.26 8.51 -7.17
C ILE A 109 -14.43 7.75 -6.13
N LEU A 110 -14.84 6.52 -5.84
CA LEU A 110 -14.21 5.62 -4.89
C LEU A 110 -13.37 4.60 -5.66
N ILE A 111 -12.09 4.48 -5.34
CA ILE A 111 -11.20 3.44 -5.87
C ILE A 111 -10.86 2.47 -4.75
N TYR A 112 -11.11 1.18 -4.97
CA TYR A 112 -10.92 0.12 -3.99
C TYR A 112 -9.72 -0.74 -4.36
N PHE A 113 -8.74 -0.79 -3.46
CA PHE A 113 -7.54 -1.63 -3.54
C PHE A 113 -7.70 -2.81 -2.60
N PRO A 114 -7.79 -4.05 -3.11
CA PRO A 114 -7.82 -5.23 -2.26
C PRO A 114 -6.53 -5.40 -1.48
N ASN A 115 -6.67 -5.86 -0.24
CA ASN A 115 -5.56 -6.26 0.59
C ASN A 115 -5.69 -7.75 0.93
N GLU A 116 -4.56 -8.43 1.11
CA GLU A 116 -4.48 -9.88 1.38
C GLU A 116 -5.23 -10.31 2.65
N LYS A 117 -5.65 -9.36 3.50
CA LYS A 117 -6.35 -9.60 4.78
C LYS A 117 -7.87 -9.41 4.71
N GLY A 118 -8.48 -9.42 3.52
CA GLY A 118 -9.95 -9.21 3.36
C GLY A 118 -10.42 -7.80 3.72
N THR A 119 -9.49 -6.84 3.73
CA THR A 119 -9.76 -5.40 3.90
C THR A 119 -9.50 -4.69 2.58
N LEU A 120 -10.32 -3.70 2.23
CA LEU A 120 -10.15 -2.87 1.05
C LEU A 120 -9.65 -1.49 1.49
N ARG A 121 -8.55 -1.01 0.92
CA ARG A 121 -8.18 0.41 0.98
C ARG A 121 -9.06 1.14 -0.02
N CYS A 122 -9.93 2.02 0.46
CA CYS A 122 -10.82 2.85 -0.34
C CYS A 122 -10.27 4.28 -0.40
N GLU A 123 -9.98 4.76 -1.60
CA GLU A 123 -9.55 6.13 -1.85
C GLU A 123 -10.69 6.91 -2.51
N ALA A 124 -11.09 8.03 -1.89
CA ALA A 124 -12.18 8.87 -2.38
C ALA A 124 -11.64 10.09 -3.11
N TYR A 125 -12.12 10.31 -4.34
CA TYR A 125 -11.72 11.40 -5.22
C TYR A 125 -12.88 12.32 -5.54
N PHE A 126 -12.66 13.61 -5.40
CA PHE A 126 -13.51 14.63 -5.98
C PHE A 126 -13.10 14.85 -7.44
N CYS A 127 -14.06 14.74 -8.36
CA CYS A 127 -13.83 15.06 -9.76
C CYS A 127 -14.22 16.51 -10.02
N ASN A 128 -13.24 17.40 -10.14
CA ASN A 128 -13.47 18.77 -10.54
C ASN A 128 -13.32 18.92 -12.07
N ARG A 129 -14.12 19.81 -12.65
CA ARG A 129 -14.16 20.06 -14.08
C ARG A 129 -14.05 21.55 -14.31
N ASN A 130 -12.94 21.96 -14.92
CA ASN A 130 -12.77 23.33 -15.36
C ASN A 130 -13.33 23.45 -16.79
N ILE A 131 -14.47 24.13 -16.91
CA ILE A 131 -15.21 24.30 -18.18
C ILE A 131 -14.38 25.13 -19.17
N GLU A 132 -13.74 26.20 -18.71
CA GLU A 132 -12.97 27.11 -19.57
C GLU A 132 -11.73 26.46 -20.20
N SER A 133 -11.09 25.53 -19.48
CA SER A 133 -9.87 24.85 -19.94
C SER A 133 -10.09 23.41 -20.41
N ASN A 134 -11.33 22.92 -20.37
CA ASN A 134 -11.69 21.52 -20.63
C ASN A 134 -10.78 20.52 -19.87
N LYS A 135 -10.36 20.90 -18.66
CA LYS A 135 -9.52 20.09 -17.78
C LYS A 135 -10.38 19.39 -16.75
N LEU A 136 -10.13 18.08 -16.60
CA LEU A 136 -10.63 17.27 -15.49
C LEU A 136 -9.50 17.10 -14.50
N GLU A 137 -9.80 17.36 -13.24
CA GLU A 137 -8.87 17.18 -12.13
C GLU A 137 -9.49 16.26 -11.09
N PHE A 138 -8.74 15.25 -10.68
CA PHE A 138 -9.12 14.34 -9.61
C PHE A 138 -8.37 14.73 -8.35
N LYS A 139 -9.10 15.18 -7.33
CA LYS A 139 -8.53 15.56 -6.04
C LYS A 139 -8.82 14.49 -5.00
N LEU A 140 -7.78 13.92 -4.41
CA LEU A 140 -7.93 12.98 -3.30
C LEU A 140 -8.54 13.72 -2.09
N ILE A 141 -9.61 13.16 -1.55
CA ILE A 141 -10.33 13.69 -0.38
C ILE A 141 -9.95 12.91 0.86
N SER A 142 -10.01 11.57 0.78
CA SER A 142 -9.80 10.71 1.93
C SER A 142 -9.33 9.31 1.52
N ILE A 143 -8.68 8.65 2.47
CA ILE A 143 -8.31 7.24 2.40
C ILE A 143 -8.93 6.57 3.61
N GLN A 144 -9.67 5.48 3.39
CA GLN A 144 -10.32 4.70 4.43
C GLN A 144 -10.03 3.21 4.23
N TYR A 145 -10.00 2.44 5.30
CA TYR A 145 -9.92 0.98 5.23
C TYR A 145 -11.29 0.41 5.59
N VAL A 146 -11.90 -0.30 4.65
CA VAL A 146 -13.22 -0.91 4.82
C VAL A 146 -13.09 -2.42 4.79
N ASN A 147 -13.83 -3.12 5.63
CA ASN A 147 -13.91 -4.58 5.53
C ASN A 147 -14.63 -4.95 4.23
N GLU A 148 -14.25 -6.07 3.60
CA GLU A 148 -14.98 -6.61 2.44
C GLU A 148 -16.47 -6.77 2.77
N VAL A 149 -17.28 -5.79 2.40
CA VAL A 149 -18.70 -6.03 2.19
C VAL A 149 -18.77 -6.65 0.80
N VAL A 150 -18.85 -7.98 0.81
CA VAL A 150 -19.05 -8.87 -0.33
C VAL A 150 -19.90 -8.19 -1.41
N TYR A 151 -19.24 -7.66 -2.45
CA TYR A 151 -19.91 -7.34 -3.70
C TYR A 151 -20.01 -8.64 -4.47
N LYS A 152 -21.05 -9.43 -4.19
CA LYS A 152 -21.50 -10.43 -5.15
C LYS A 152 -21.91 -9.68 -6.41
N CYS A 153 -21.27 -10.04 -7.52
CA CYS A 153 -21.71 -9.70 -8.88
C CYS A 153 -23.18 -10.06 -9.09
#